data_AF-A0A240E5R7-F1
#
_entry.id   AF-A0A240E5R7-F1
#
_cell.length_a   1.000
_cell.length_b   1.000
_cell.length_c   1.000
_cell.angle_alpha   90.00
_cell.angle_beta   90.00
_cell.angle_gamma   90.00
#
_symmetry.space_group_name_H-M   'P 1'
#
loop_
_entity.id
_entity.type
_entity.pdbx_description
1 polymer ?
#
loop_
_entity_poly.entity_id
_entity_poly.type
_entity_poly.pdbx_seq_one_letter_code
_entity_poly.pdbx_strand_id
1 'polypeptide(L)'
;MGKEIEDRNKVKFDTELLDNAKKHADLDKDILQKKETLNSLNIEYDSLSKKHLTLKKYDQVIKDLEDAETKYRYEFERQLTIEKETHRLTKLYSEAEDNLRLKLFELKPFVETINGNNISTIKKVEMDISIQSHVTDPTNTNIPFNIINRIEQSLRVKGRSISPIEIINLIITIQQSFLCFLAGLPGGGKTSLVRLLADVNGISSKRFLEIPVARGWTGQKDLIGYFNPISNRFQTSSTGMYNFISALDKESDNNINSALALILLDEANLSPIEHYWSSFMGISDDIRTKKSIRLGENLFTIPENLRFIATINYDNTTEFLSHRILDRAPVILLDGNQIIPSMINDEFQSLEKIIPMPISYNSMEQYFGTVDQIPDLTDKEQRIFDQIKSTLEDKTFEYGKSIQISNRKVIAIHQYCNKARPLMRTYSDDNDVLALDYAILQLILPQIRGNGKNFSNRLLKLKDVLNSHELNKSVECLETIINNGNADLNTYDFFCW
;
A
#
# COMPACT_ATOMS: atom_id res chain seq x y z
N MET A 1 -55.04 -64.89 113.55
CA MET A 1 -53.57 -64.74 113.54
C MET A 1 -52.89 -65.08 112.20
N GLY A 2 -53.61 -65.50 111.14
CA GLY A 2 -53.02 -65.64 109.79
C GLY A 2 -52.90 -64.34 108.99
N LYS A 3 -53.73 -63.33 109.27
CA LYS A 3 -53.71 -62.02 108.58
C LYS A 3 -52.58 -61.07 108.99
N GLU A 4 -51.91 -61.31 110.12
CA GLU A 4 -50.76 -60.47 110.55
C GLU A 4 -49.42 -60.94 109.97
N ILE A 5 -49.35 -62.15 109.38
CA ILE A 5 -48.11 -62.72 108.83
C ILE A 5 -47.92 -62.31 107.35
N GLU A 6 -49.00 -62.18 106.57
CA GLU A 6 -48.92 -61.75 105.16
C GLU A 6 -48.49 -60.29 105.00
N ASP A 7 -48.91 -59.40 105.91
CA ASP A 7 -48.55 -57.98 105.83
C ASP A 7 -47.08 -57.71 106.22
N ARG A 8 -46.47 -58.55 107.07
CA ARG A 8 -45.04 -58.43 107.41
C ARG A 8 -44.10 -58.85 106.28
N ASN A 9 -44.52 -59.78 105.42
CA ASN A 9 -43.68 -60.27 104.31
C ASN A 9 -43.68 -59.34 103.10
N LYS A 10 -44.77 -58.59 102.85
CA LYS A 10 -44.80 -57.58 101.77
C LYS A 10 -43.88 -56.39 102.05
N VAL A 11 -43.85 -55.90 103.28
CA VAL A 11 -43.08 -54.68 103.63
C VAL A 11 -41.55 -54.92 103.58
N LYS A 12 -41.07 -56.13 103.90
CA LYS A 12 -39.63 -56.46 103.80
C LYS A 12 -39.12 -56.57 102.36
N PHE A 13 -39.95 -57.10 101.46
CA PHE A 13 -39.57 -57.30 100.06
C PHE A 13 -39.42 -55.97 99.30
N ASP A 14 -40.31 -55.01 99.58
CA ASP A 14 -40.27 -53.70 98.94
C ASP A 14 -39.04 -52.87 99.34
N THR A 15 -38.48 -53.07 100.55
CA THR A 15 -37.26 -52.36 100.98
C THR A 15 -35.98 -52.86 100.30
N GLU A 16 -35.84 -54.16 100.02
CA GLU A 16 -34.64 -54.71 99.35
C GLU A 16 -34.56 -54.34 97.86
N LEU A 17 -35.72 -54.26 97.18
CA LEU A 17 -35.77 -53.82 95.78
C LEU A 17 -35.33 -52.36 95.61
N LEU A 18 -35.66 -51.52 96.59
CA LEU A 18 -35.36 -50.08 96.56
C LEU A 18 -33.86 -49.79 96.76
N ASP A 19 -33.16 -50.56 97.59
CA ASP A 19 -31.72 -50.40 97.82
C ASP A 19 -30.87 -50.93 96.66
N ASN A 20 -31.28 -52.02 96.01
CA ASN A 20 -30.60 -52.52 94.80
C ASN A 20 -30.75 -51.56 93.62
N ALA A 21 -31.94 -50.96 93.45
CA ALA A 21 -32.17 -49.95 92.42
C ALA A 21 -31.26 -48.72 92.60
N LYS A 22 -31.02 -48.28 93.84
CA LYS A 22 -30.10 -47.17 94.14
C LYS A 22 -28.65 -47.51 93.80
N LYS A 23 -28.16 -48.71 94.17
CA LYS A 23 -26.78 -49.13 93.83
C LYS A 23 -26.54 -49.22 92.33
N HIS A 24 -27.52 -49.71 91.56
CA HIS A 24 -27.43 -49.73 90.10
C HIS A 24 -27.40 -48.32 89.52
N ALA A 25 -28.24 -47.41 90.02
CA ALA A 25 -28.25 -46.03 89.58
C ALA A 25 -26.92 -45.30 89.88
N ASP A 26 -26.30 -45.54 91.03
CA ASP A 26 -24.99 -44.97 91.38
C ASP A 26 -23.85 -45.52 90.51
N LEU A 27 -23.85 -46.83 90.24
CA LEU A 27 -22.89 -47.47 89.33
C LEU A 27 -23.04 -46.96 87.88
N ASP A 28 -24.26 -46.79 87.40
CA ASP A 28 -24.53 -46.23 86.07
C ASP A 28 -24.04 -44.79 85.96
N LYS A 29 -24.17 -44.00 87.04
CA LYS A 29 -23.66 -42.64 87.12
C LYS A 29 -22.13 -42.60 87.10
N ASP A 30 -21.46 -43.51 87.78
CA ASP A 30 -19.99 -43.64 87.80
C ASP A 30 -19.44 -44.08 86.43
N ILE A 31 -20.14 -45.00 85.75
CA ILE A 31 -19.82 -45.42 84.37
C ILE A 31 -20.00 -44.25 83.41
N LEU A 32 -21.05 -43.45 83.58
CA LEU A 32 -21.29 -42.26 82.76
C LEU A 32 -20.14 -41.26 82.94
N GLN A 33 -19.74 -40.97 84.17
CA GLN A 33 -18.62 -40.07 84.47
C GLN A 33 -17.30 -40.59 83.89
N LYS A 34 -16.99 -41.89 84.01
CA LYS A 34 -15.77 -42.47 83.42
C LYS A 34 -15.79 -42.46 81.88
N LYS A 35 -16.96 -42.63 81.26
CA LYS A 35 -17.09 -42.48 79.80
C LYS A 35 -16.89 -41.03 79.36
N GLU A 36 -17.40 -40.07 80.13
CA GLU A 36 -17.17 -38.65 79.87
C GLU A 36 -15.69 -38.28 80.00
N THR A 37 -14.99 -38.75 81.05
CA THR A 37 -13.55 -38.49 81.20
C THR A 37 -12.71 -39.15 80.12
N LEU A 38 -13.06 -40.37 79.71
CA LEU A 38 -12.38 -41.07 78.62
C LEU A 38 -12.60 -40.35 77.28
N ASN A 39 -13.80 -39.83 77.04
CA ASN A 39 -14.07 -38.99 75.86
C ASN A 39 -13.26 -37.69 75.90
N SER A 40 -13.17 -37.01 77.05
CA SER A 40 -12.35 -35.79 77.14
C SER A 40 -10.87 -36.07 76.89
N LEU A 41 -10.35 -37.19 77.41
CA LEU A 41 -8.94 -37.56 77.23
C LEU A 41 -8.62 -37.94 75.78
N ASN A 42 -9.55 -38.60 75.08
CA ASN A 42 -9.41 -38.91 73.65
C ASN A 42 -9.44 -37.64 72.79
N ILE A 43 -10.30 -36.66 73.11
CA ILE A 43 -10.32 -35.37 72.42
C ILE A 43 -8.97 -34.65 72.59
N GLU A 44 -8.40 -34.70 73.80
CA GLU A 44 -7.09 -34.10 74.09
C GLU A 44 -5.95 -34.83 73.34
N TYR A 45 -5.96 -36.16 73.32
CA TYR A 45 -5.01 -36.98 72.56
C TYR A 45 -5.07 -36.67 71.05
N ASP A 46 -6.28 -36.58 70.47
CA ASP A 46 -6.46 -36.23 69.06
C ASP A 46 -5.92 -34.83 68.75
N SER A 47 -6.11 -33.89 69.68
CA SER A 47 -5.57 -32.53 69.54
C SER A 47 -4.03 -32.50 69.57
N LEU A 48 -3.41 -33.30 70.44
CA LEU A 48 -1.96 -33.45 70.58
C LEU A 48 -1.35 -34.17 69.38
N SER A 49 -2.00 -35.23 68.91
CA SER A 49 -1.61 -35.97 67.70
C SER A 49 -1.60 -35.07 66.46
N LYS A 50 -2.64 -34.24 66.29
CA LYS A 50 -2.68 -33.24 65.21
C LYS A 50 -1.54 -32.22 65.31
N LYS A 51 -1.24 -31.71 66.50
CA LYS A 51 -0.11 -30.77 66.72
C LYS A 51 1.25 -31.42 66.40
N HIS A 52 1.47 -32.67 66.82
CA HIS A 52 2.69 -33.40 66.49
C HIS A 52 2.82 -33.61 64.97
N LEU A 53 1.72 -33.90 64.28
CA LEU A 53 1.74 -34.05 62.82
C LEU A 53 2.09 -32.74 62.11
N THR A 54 1.64 -31.59 62.64
CA THR A 54 2.03 -30.28 62.11
C THR A 54 3.50 -29.96 62.37
N LEU A 55 4.05 -30.27 63.55
CA LEU A 55 5.48 -30.09 63.86
C LEU A 55 6.37 -30.88 62.90
N LYS A 56 6.03 -32.14 62.61
CA LYS A 56 6.78 -32.96 61.65
C LYS A 56 6.79 -32.37 60.23
N LYS A 57 5.72 -31.66 59.83
CA LYS A 57 5.69 -30.94 58.56
C LYS A 57 6.62 -29.72 58.57
N TYR A 58 6.69 -28.98 59.68
CA TYR A 58 7.63 -27.85 59.82
C TYR A 58 9.08 -28.31 59.73
N ASP A 59 9.44 -29.44 60.35
CA ASP A 59 10.80 -29.99 60.25
C ASP A 59 11.17 -30.34 58.80
N GLN A 60 10.23 -30.89 58.03
CA GLN A 60 10.45 -31.18 56.60
C GLN A 60 10.65 -29.89 55.80
N VAL A 61 9.86 -28.85 56.06
CA VAL A 61 9.98 -27.56 55.37
C VAL A 61 11.31 -26.88 55.67
N ILE A 62 11.80 -26.96 56.90
CA ILE A 62 13.13 -26.42 57.27
C ILE A 62 14.22 -27.11 56.46
N LYS A 63 14.16 -28.44 56.35
CA LYS A 63 15.13 -29.21 55.57
C LYS A 63 15.09 -28.86 54.07
N ASP A 64 13.89 -28.73 53.51
CA ASP A 64 13.72 -28.34 52.11
C ASP A 64 14.24 -26.90 51.85
N LEU A 65 14.14 -26.02 52.86
CA LEU A 65 14.63 -24.64 52.79
C LEU A 65 16.17 -24.58 52.83
N GLU A 66 16.82 -25.40 53.66
CA GLU A 66 18.28 -25.56 53.66
C GLU A 66 18.80 -26.10 52.31
N ASP A 67 18.12 -27.10 51.74
CA ASP A 67 18.43 -27.64 50.41
C ASP A 67 18.22 -26.60 49.29
N ALA A 68 17.23 -25.73 49.42
CA ALA A 68 16.99 -24.64 48.48
C ALA A 68 18.07 -23.55 48.57
N GLU A 69 18.49 -23.17 49.79
CA GLU A 69 19.55 -22.18 50.00
C GLU A 69 20.90 -22.64 49.43
N THR A 70 21.24 -23.91 49.60
CA THR A 70 22.48 -24.47 49.04
C THR A 70 22.48 -24.46 47.51
N LYS A 71 21.36 -24.84 46.88
CA LYS A 71 21.19 -24.75 45.42
C LYS A 71 21.26 -23.31 44.92
N TYR A 72 20.63 -22.37 45.63
CA TYR A 72 20.67 -20.96 45.27
C TYR A 72 22.10 -20.41 45.30
N ARG A 73 22.88 -20.72 46.35
CA ARG A 73 24.30 -20.31 46.42
C ARG A 73 25.12 -20.87 45.27
N TYR A 74 24.92 -22.13 44.92
CA TYR A 74 25.61 -22.78 43.80
C TYR A 74 25.32 -22.09 42.46
N GLU A 75 24.05 -21.82 42.16
CA GLU A 75 23.68 -21.13 40.91
C GLU A 75 24.16 -19.67 40.88
N PHE A 76 24.18 -18.99 42.03
CA PHE A 76 24.70 -17.63 42.14
C PHE A 76 26.21 -17.56 41.83
N GLU A 77 27.00 -18.48 42.36
CA GLU A 77 28.44 -18.56 42.03
C GLU A 77 28.66 -18.86 40.55
N ARG A 78 27.87 -19.78 40.00
CA ARG A 78 27.92 -20.13 38.57
C ARG A 78 27.59 -18.91 37.68
N GLN A 79 26.59 -18.12 38.05
CA GLN A 79 26.22 -16.91 37.33
C GLN A 79 27.37 -15.88 37.32
N LEU A 80 28.02 -15.67 38.46
CA LEU A 80 29.20 -14.81 38.59
C LEU A 80 30.37 -15.28 37.71
N THR A 81 30.60 -16.59 37.60
CA THR A 81 31.62 -17.14 36.70
C THR A 81 31.28 -16.87 35.23
N ILE A 82 30.02 -17.09 34.84
CA ILE A 82 29.55 -16.86 33.46
C ILE A 82 29.69 -15.37 33.11
N GLU A 83 29.29 -14.46 33.99
CA GLU A 83 29.43 -13.01 33.74
C GLU A 83 30.89 -12.61 33.49
N LYS A 84 31.83 -13.13 34.28
CA LYS A 84 33.27 -12.87 34.06
C LYS A 84 33.75 -13.37 32.70
N GLU A 85 33.34 -14.57 32.30
CA GLU A 85 33.71 -15.13 30.99
C GLU A 85 33.07 -14.36 29.83
N THR A 86 31.80 -13.95 29.95
CA THR A 86 31.16 -13.10 28.92
C THR A 86 31.85 -11.75 28.79
N HIS A 87 32.27 -11.14 29.90
CA HIS A 87 33.03 -9.90 29.89
C HIS A 87 34.41 -10.07 29.25
N ARG A 88 35.07 -11.21 29.49
CA ARG A 88 36.34 -11.55 28.83
C ARG A 88 36.18 -11.76 27.33
N LEU A 89 35.15 -12.51 26.91
CA LEU A 89 34.86 -12.78 25.51
C LEU A 89 34.52 -11.50 24.73
N THR A 90 33.70 -10.62 25.30
CA THR A 90 33.36 -9.34 24.68
C THR A 90 34.58 -8.46 24.44
N LYS A 91 35.52 -8.41 25.40
CA LYS A 91 36.78 -7.70 25.24
C LYS A 91 37.66 -8.28 24.12
N LEU A 92 37.79 -9.61 24.05
CA LEU A 92 38.53 -10.26 22.96
C LEU A 92 37.88 -10.02 21.60
N TYR A 93 36.54 -9.98 21.55
CA TYR A 93 35.79 -9.70 20.33
C TYR A 93 36.03 -8.27 19.83
N SER A 94 35.99 -7.28 20.72
CA SER A 94 36.29 -5.89 20.35
C SER A 94 37.73 -5.71 19.85
N GLU A 95 38.70 -6.35 20.52
CA GLU A 95 40.11 -6.30 20.08
C GLU A 95 40.31 -6.96 18.71
N ALA A 96 39.59 -8.06 18.42
CA ALA A 96 39.63 -8.70 17.11
C ALA A 96 38.96 -7.82 16.02
N GLU A 97 37.85 -7.16 16.36
CA GLU A 97 37.13 -6.26 15.44
C GLU A 97 37.97 -5.03 15.07
N ASP A 98 38.64 -4.41 16.04
CA ASP A 98 39.55 -3.28 15.81
C ASP A 98 40.74 -3.68 14.94
N ASN A 99 41.32 -4.86 15.18
CA ASN A 99 42.39 -5.39 14.33
C ASN A 99 41.93 -5.67 12.88
N LEU A 100 40.70 -6.17 12.70
CA LEU A 100 40.09 -6.36 11.39
C LEU A 100 39.86 -5.02 10.67
N ARG A 101 39.37 -4.00 11.39
CA ARG A 101 39.18 -2.65 10.86
C ARG A 101 40.51 -2.04 10.40
N LEU A 102 41.57 -2.20 11.19
CA LEU A 102 42.91 -1.72 10.82
C LEU A 102 43.41 -2.40 9.53
N LYS A 103 43.31 -3.73 9.42
CA LYS A 103 43.67 -4.47 8.20
C LYS A 103 42.84 -4.06 6.99
N LEU A 104 41.54 -3.79 7.16
CA LEU A 104 40.69 -3.28 6.08
C LEU A 104 41.11 -1.88 5.64
N PHE A 105 41.53 -1.03 6.59
CA PHE A 105 42.04 0.31 6.29
C PHE A 105 43.36 0.25 5.50
N GLU A 106 44.23 -0.71 5.82
CA GLU A 106 45.47 -0.96 5.07
C GLU A 106 45.23 -1.50 3.66
N LEU A 107 44.17 -2.27 3.44
CA LEU A 107 43.81 -2.82 2.13
C LEU A 107 43.07 -1.83 1.23
N LYS A 108 42.45 -0.79 1.82
CA LYS A 108 41.67 0.22 1.10
C LYS A 108 42.44 0.90 -0.06
N PRO A 109 43.70 1.35 0.09
CA PRO A 109 44.44 1.99 -0.99
C PRO A 109 44.71 1.03 -2.15
N PHE A 110 44.93 -0.26 -1.86
CA PHE A 110 45.17 -1.30 -2.86
C PHE A 110 43.89 -1.66 -3.62
N VAL A 111 42.75 -1.76 -2.93
CA VAL A 111 41.44 -1.95 -3.57
C VAL A 111 41.06 -0.73 -4.41
N GLU A 112 41.35 0.49 -3.93
CA GLU A 112 41.12 1.73 -4.67
C GLU A 112 42.00 1.84 -5.93
N THR A 113 43.24 1.34 -5.88
CA THR A 113 44.11 1.29 -7.09
C THR A 113 43.69 0.19 -8.06
N ILE A 114 43.26 -0.99 -7.57
CA ILE A 114 42.78 -2.10 -8.41
C ILE A 114 41.44 -1.79 -9.08
N ASN A 115 40.54 -1.09 -8.38
CA ASN A 115 39.26 -0.67 -8.95
C ASN A 115 39.38 0.43 -10.00
N GLY A 116 40.60 0.92 -10.25
CA GLY A 116 40.87 1.94 -11.25
C GLY A 116 40.30 3.28 -10.80
N ASN A 117 41.18 4.26 -10.65
CA ASN A 117 40.80 5.66 -10.62
C ASN A 117 40.09 6.04 -11.93
N ASN A 118 38.77 5.81 -12.01
CA ASN A 118 37.88 6.83 -12.50
C ASN A 118 37.55 7.74 -11.30
N ILE A 119 38.55 8.52 -10.89
CA ILE A 119 38.31 9.89 -10.43
C ILE A 119 37.92 10.69 -11.69
N SER A 120 36.85 10.28 -12.38
CA SER A 120 35.90 11.30 -12.74
C SER A 120 35.42 11.79 -11.38
N THR A 121 35.91 12.95 -10.99
CA THR A 121 35.05 13.92 -10.32
C THR A 121 33.73 13.91 -11.09
N ILE A 122 32.81 13.01 -10.72
CA ILE A 122 31.40 13.27 -10.91
C ILE A 122 31.21 14.45 -9.97
N LYS A 123 31.55 15.65 -10.45
CA LYS A 123 30.94 16.88 -9.98
C LYS A 123 29.49 16.46 -9.85
N LYS A 124 28.91 16.51 -8.64
CA LYS A 124 27.46 16.47 -8.51
C LYS A 124 26.99 17.51 -9.51
N VAL A 125 26.51 17.06 -10.66
CA VAL A 125 26.00 17.96 -11.68
C VAL A 125 24.69 18.37 -11.04
N GLU A 126 24.72 19.50 -10.34
CA GLU A 126 23.52 20.07 -9.77
C GLU A 126 22.64 20.41 -10.95
N MET A 127 21.62 19.57 -11.14
CA MET A 127 20.63 19.77 -12.18
C MET A 127 19.80 20.96 -11.75
N ASP A 128 19.84 22.04 -12.52
CA ASP A 128 19.01 23.21 -12.29
C ASP A 128 17.59 22.93 -12.78
N ILE A 129 16.69 22.69 -11.83
CA ILE A 129 15.26 22.41 -12.08
C ILE A 129 14.40 23.67 -11.82
N SER A 130 15.02 24.80 -11.44
CA SER A 130 14.28 26.02 -11.07
C SER A 130 13.64 26.67 -12.31
N ILE A 131 12.30 26.83 -12.23
CA ILE A 131 11.51 27.56 -13.22
C ILE A 131 10.54 28.47 -12.45
N GLN A 132 10.44 29.74 -12.85
CA GLN A 132 9.42 30.64 -12.30
C GLN A 132 8.05 30.16 -12.75
N SER A 133 7.19 29.81 -11.79
CA SER A 133 5.81 29.42 -12.07
C SER A 133 4.85 30.55 -11.74
N HIS A 134 3.73 30.59 -12.45
CA HIS A 134 2.69 31.59 -12.24
C HIS A 134 1.58 31.01 -11.37
N VAL A 135 1.32 31.67 -10.24
CA VAL A 135 0.17 31.38 -9.39
C VAL A 135 -1.05 32.07 -9.99
N THR A 136 -2.14 31.33 -10.17
CA THR A 136 -3.40 31.88 -10.69
C THR A 136 -4.36 32.18 -9.56
N ASP A 137 -5.18 33.23 -9.70
CA ASP A 137 -6.22 33.54 -8.73
C ASP A 137 -7.35 32.48 -8.76
N PRO A 138 -7.67 31.82 -7.64
CA PRO A 138 -8.62 30.70 -7.60
C PRO A 138 -10.09 31.11 -7.81
N THR A 139 -10.39 32.41 -7.80
CA THR A 139 -11.76 32.93 -7.88
C THR A 139 -12.29 33.07 -9.31
N ASN A 140 -11.43 32.94 -10.32
CA ASN A 140 -11.82 33.13 -11.71
C ASN A 140 -12.14 31.78 -12.39
N THR A 141 -13.43 31.51 -12.55
CA THR A 141 -13.99 30.28 -13.13
C THR A 141 -13.58 30.02 -14.57
N ASN A 142 -13.07 31.03 -15.29
CA ASN A 142 -12.68 30.90 -16.69
C ASN A 142 -11.23 30.43 -16.90
N ILE A 143 -10.42 30.36 -15.83
CA ILE A 143 -9.03 29.92 -15.91
C ILE A 143 -8.86 28.51 -16.50
N PRO A 144 -9.58 27.46 -16.05
CA PRO A 144 -9.39 26.11 -16.61
C PRO A 144 -9.65 26.07 -18.12
N PHE A 145 -10.67 26.79 -18.60
CA PHE A 145 -10.98 26.90 -20.03
C PHE A 145 -9.89 27.62 -20.80
N ASN A 146 -9.38 28.73 -20.27
CA ASN A 146 -8.26 29.45 -20.89
C ASN A 146 -6.99 28.59 -20.96
N ILE A 147 -6.74 27.72 -19.96
CA ILE A 147 -5.63 26.76 -19.98
C ILE A 147 -5.81 25.76 -21.11
N ILE A 148 -7.00 25.15 -21.22
CA ILE A 148 -7.33 24.17 -22.28
C ILE A 148 -7.19 24.82 -23.66
N ASN A 149 -7.79 25.98 -23.88
CA ASN A 149 -7.71 26.72 -25.15
C ASN A 149 -6.28 27.08 -25.52
N ARG A 150 -5.47 27.50 -24.54
CA ARG A 150 -4.05 27.79 -24.79
C ARG A 150 -3.27 26.54 -25.19
N ILE A 151 -3.50 25.42 -24.51
CA ILE A 151 -2.83 24.15 -24.82
C ILE A 151 -3.23 23.68 -26.21
N GLU A 152 -4.52 23.75 -26.54
CA GLU A 152 -5.04 23.42 -27.87
C GLU A 152 -4.40 24.27 -28.97
N GLN A 153 -4.40 25.60 -28.82
CA GLN A 153 -3.77 26.51 -29.78
C GLN A 153 -2.28 26.22 -29.95
N SER A 154 -1.57 25.99 -28.85
CA SER A 154 -0.13 25.71 -28.88
C SER A 154 0.18 24.36 -29.55
N LEU A 155 -0.67 23.35 -29.37
CA LEU A 155 -0.54 22.06 -30.05
C LEU A 155 -0.84 22.18 -31.55
N ARG A 156 -1.88 22.93 -31.92
CA ARG A 156 -2.26 23.20 -33.32
C ARG A 156 -1.15 23.93 -34.08
N VAL A 157 -0.51 24.93 -33.47
CA VAL A 157 0.65 25.65 -34.05
C VAL A 157 1.83 24.71 -34.28
N LYS A 158 2.01 23.72 -33.41
CA LYS A 158 3.07 22.70 -33.56
C LYS A 158 2.67 21.55 -34.49
N GLY A 159 1.59 21.69 -35.26
CA GLY A 159 1.18 20.72 -36.28
C GLY A 159 0.42 19.51 -35.74
N ARG A 160 -0.17 19.60 -34.54
CA ARG A 160 -0.94 18.51 -33.94
C ARG A 160 -2.34 18.97 -33.52
N SER A 161 -3.36 18.48 -34.22
CA SER A 161 -4.76 18.72 -33.88
C SER A 161 -5.27 17.62 -32.95
N ILE A 162 -5.61 17.98 -31.71
CA ILE A 162 -6.23 17.08 -30.73
C ILE A 162 -7.56 17.70 -30.33
N SER A 163 -8.59 16.88 -30.09
CA SER A 163 -9.88 17.40 -29.66
C SER A 163 -9.78 18.04 -28.26
N PRO A 164 -10.55 19.10 -27.97
CA PRO A 164 -10.57 19.70 -26.62
C PRO A 164 -10.91 18.68 -25.52
N ILE A 165 -11.78 17.72 -25.82
CA ILE A 165 -12.20 16.65 -24.91
C ILE A 165 -11.03 15.73 -24.55
N GLU A 166 -10.21 15.34 -25.52
CA GLU A 166 -9.02 14.52 -25.27
C GLU A 166 -7.95 15.30 -24.51
N ILE A 167 -7.80 16.60 -24.77
CA ILE A 167 -6.89 17.47 -24.00
C ILE A 167 -7.35 17.54 -22.53
N ILE A 168 -8.65 17.70 -22.28
CA ILE A 168 -9.22 17.65 -20.94
C ILE A 168 -8.91 16.31 -20.26
N ASN A 169 -9.16 15.20 -20.96
CA ASN A 169 -8.87 13.87 -20.43
C ASN A 169 -7.37 13.71 -20.08
N LEU A 170 -6.47 14.12 -20.98
CA LEU A 170 -5.02 14.04 -20.78
C LEU A 170 -4.58 14.86 -19.55
N ILE A 171 -5.00 16.12 -19.46
CA ILE A 171 -4.58 17.02 -18.37
C ILE A 171 -5.07 16.49 -17.01
N ILE A 172 -6.35 16.13 -16.91
CA ILE A 172 -6.93 15.62 -15.67
C ILE A 172 -6.24 14.32 -15.27
N THR A 173 -6.05 13.40 -16.22
CA THR A 173 -5.46 12.10 -15.94
C THR A 173 -4.00 12.22 -15.48
N ILE A 174 -3.20 13.07 -16.11
CA ILE A 174 -1.81 13.37 -15.71
C ILE A 174 -1.78 14.05 -14.33
N GLN A 175 -2.70 14.98 -14.06
CA GLN A 175 -2.73 15.69 -12.80
C GLN A 175 -3.13 14.77 -11.64
N GLN A 176 -4.15 13.93 -11.82
CA GLN A 176 -4.69 13.08 -10.74
C GLN A 176 -3.88 11.80 -10.49
N SER A 177 -3.14 11.28 -11.47
CA SER A 177 -2.47 9.98 -11.37
C SER A 177 -0.95 10.11 -11.33
N PHE A 178 -0.30 9.46 -10.37
CA PHE A 178 1.17 9.49 -10.25
C PHE A 178 1.89 8.89 -11.47
N LEU A 179 1.31 7.82 -12.05
CA LEU A 179 1.75 7.18 -13.28
C LEU A 179 0.56 7.09 -14.24
N CYS A 180 0.75 7.45 -15.49
CA CYS A 180 -0.24 7.29 -16.57
C CYS A 180 0.40 6.58 -17.77
N PHE A 181 -0.33 5.66 -18.39
CA PHE A 181 0.11 5.00 -19.62
C PHE A 181 -0.53 5.63 -20.85
N LEU A 182 0.27 5.83 -21.89
CA LEU A 182 -0.20 6.15 -23.23
C LEU A 182 0.01 4.92 -24.11
N ALA A 183 -1.10 4.27 -24.48
CA ALA A 183 -1.12 3.07 -25.30
C ALA A 183 -1.46 3.42 -26.75
N GLY A 184 -0.81 2.77 -27.70
CA GLY A 184 -1.09 2.94 -29.13
C GLY A 184 -0.20 2.05 -29.98
N LEU A 185 -0.49 1.97 -31.29
CA LEU A 185 0.40 1.31 -32.25
C LEU A 185 1.79 1.99 -32.30
N PRO A 186 2.85 1.25 -32.66
CA PRO A 186 4.16 1.83 -32.95
C PRO A 186 4.03 2.94 -34.01
N GLY A 187 4.70 4.07 -33.79
CA GLY A 187 4.59 5.23 -34.70
C GLY A 187 3.37 6.12 -34.51
N GLY A 188 2.46 5.84 -33.56
CA GLY A 188 1.30 6.70 -33.23
C GLY A 188 1.62 8.07 -32.60
N GLY A 189 2.88 8.51 -32.64
CA GLY A 189 3.31 9.81 -32.12
C GLY A 189 3.14 9.99 -30.61
N LYS A 190 3.15 8.91 -29.82
CA LYS A 190 2.94 8.94 -28.35
C LYS A 190 4.05 9.70 -27.63
N THR A 191 5.30 9.34 -27.89
CA THR A 191 6.49 10.02 -27.34
C THR A 191 6.51 11.49 -27.75
N SER A 192 6.22 11.77 -29.02
CA SER A 192 6.11 13.15 -29.53
C SER A 192 4.99 13.94 -28.84
N LEU A 193 3.87 13.31 -28.48
CA LEU A 193 2.78 13.98 -27.75
C LEU A 193 3.26 14.48 -26.40
N VAL A 194 3.97 13.62 -25.67
CA VAL A 194 4.46 13.95 -24.33
C VAL A 194 5.51 15.06 -24.37
N ARG A 195 6.44 15.00 -25.33
CA ARG A 195 7.41 16.08 -25.56
C ARG A 195 6.72 17.40 -25.87
N LEU A 196 5.71 17.40 -26.75
CA LEU A 196 4.93 18.57 -27.08
C LEU A 196 4.17 19.11 -25.85
N LEU A 197 3.54 18.25 -25.06
CA LEU A 197 2.86 18.65 -23.82
C LEU A 197 3.84 19.27 -22.83
N ALA A 198 5.05 18.72 -22.68
CA ALA A 198 6.09 19.28 -21.81
C ALA A 198 6.54 20.67 -22.29
N ASP A 199 6.69 20.86 -23.59
CA ASP A 199 7.02 22.17 -24.16
C ASP A 199 5.90 23.19 -23.96
N VAL A 200 4.65 22.80 -24.22
CA VAL A 200 3.48 23.69 -24.14
C VAL A 200 3.24 24.14 -22.69
N ASN A 201 3.48 23.25 -21.73
CA ASN A 201 3.45 23.59 -20.32
C ASN A 201 4.68 24.40 -19.85
N GLY A 202 5.69 24.60 -20.71
CA GLY A 202 6.90 25.37 -20.38
C GLY A 202 7.87 24.64 -19.43
N ILE A 203 7.79 23.31 -19.35
CA ILE A 203 8.59 22.48 -18.42
C ILE A 203 9.73 21.72 -19.11
N SER A 204 9.71 21.62 -20.43
CA SER A 204 10.63 20.83 -21.26
C SER A 204 12.13 21.04 -20.97
N SER A 205 12.55 22.28 -20.71
CA SER A 205 13.99 22.59 -20.59
C SER A 205 14.64 22.15 -19.28
N LYS A 206 13.88 22.02 -18.18
CA LYS A 206 14.45 21.81 -16.83
C LYS A 206 13.68 20.83 -15.95
N ARG A 207 12.38 20.65 -16.21
CA ARG A 207 11.45 19.83 -15.41
C ARG A 207 10.91 18.63 -16.18
N PHE A 208 11.51 18.31 -17.32
CA PHE A 208 11.17 17.16 -18.12
C PHE A 208 12.38 16.24 -18.23
N LEU A 209 12.22 14.98 -17.84
CA LEU A 209 13.24 13.95 -17.99
C LEU A 209 12.69 12.83 -18.86
N GLU A 210 13.31 12.62 -20.01
CA GLU A 210 13.00 11.52 -20.91
C GLU A 210 13.97 10.36 -20.69
N ILE A 211 13.40 9.17 -20.48
CA ILE A 211 14.15 7.94 -20.20
C ILE A 211 13.73 6.89 -21.24
N PRO A 212 14.58 6.58 -22.23
CA PRO A 212 14.34 5.44 -23.11
C PRO A 212 14.56 4.14 -22.35
N VAL A 213 13.52 3.32 -22.21
CA VAL A 213 13.61 2.04 -21.51
C VAL A 213 14.29 1.03 -22.42
N ALA A 214 15.35 0.38 -21.94
CA ALA A 214 16.03 -0.66 -22.70
C ALA A 214 15.45 -2.04 -22.38
N ARG A 215 15.65 -2.99 -23.31
CA ARG A 215 15.36 -4.41 -23.08
C ARG A 215 16.28 -4.99 -22.01
N GLY A 216 15.73 -5.88 -21.17
CA GLY A 216 16.50 -6.58 -20.14
C GLY A 216 16.70 -5.79 -18.84
N TRP A 217 15.94 -4.72 -18.61
CA TRP A 217 15.88 -4.08 -17.31
C TRP A 217 15.19 -5.00 -16.30
N THR A 218 15.89 -5.27 -15.19
CA THR A 218 15.51 -6.30 -14.22
C THR A 218 15.32 -5.74 -12.81
N GLY A 219 15.66 -4.48 -12.55
CA GLY A 219 15.47 -3.91 -11.23
C GLY A 219 15.74 -2.41 -11.14
N GLN A 220 15.56 -1.87 -9.94
CA GLN A 220 15.78 -0.46 -9.62
C GLN A 220 17.15 0.08 -10.06
N LYS A 221 18.17 -0.79 -10.09
CA LYS A 221 19.53 -0.44 -10.53
C LYS A 221 19.58 0.15 -11.94
N ASP A 222 18.67 -0.30 -12.82
CA ASP A 222 18.66 0.10 -14.22
C ASP A 222 17.99 1.48 -14.40
N LEU A 223 16.95 1.77 -13.60
CA LEU A 223 16.26 3.05 -13.63
C LEU A 223 16.92 4.14 -12.77
N ILE A 224 17.32 3.84 -11.54
CA ILE A 224 17.80 4.84 -10.56
C ILE A 224 19.30 4.64 -10.27
N GLY A 225 19.70 3.39 -10.03
CA GLY A 225 21.03 3.05 -9.55
C GLY A 225 20.98 2.13 -8.33
N TYR A 226 22.14 1.80 -7.79
CA TYR A 226 22.26 0.87 -6.66
C TYR A 226 23.34 1.34 -5.68
N PHE A 227 23.22 0.90 -4.43
CA PHE A 227 24.28 1.11 -3.44
C PHE A 227 25.33 0.01 -3.59
N ASN A 228 26.57 0.39 -3.88
CA ASN A 228 27.68 -0.54 -3.94
C ASN A 228 28.35 -0.63 -2.54
N PRO A 229 28.22 -1.78 -1.84
CA PRO A 229 28.78 -1.94 -0.49
C PRO A 229 30.31 -1.98 -0.47
N ILE A 230 30.95 -2.37 -1.58
CA ILE A 230 32.41 -2.44 -1.68
C ILE A 230 33.00 -1.02 -1.74
N SER A 231 32.38 -0.14 -2.53
CA SER A 231 32.82 1.26 -2.64
C SER A 231 32.16 2.19 -1.62
N ASN A 232 31.22 1.68 -0.81
CA ASN A 232 30.38 2.44 0.12
C ASN A 232 29.76 3.71 -0.50
N ARG A 233 29.27 3.60 -1.73
CA ARG A 233 28.74 4.74 -2.52
C ARG A 233 27.53 4.31 -3.32
N PHE A 234 26.58 5.24 -3.49
CA PHE A 234 25.48 5.04 -4.42
C PHE A 234 25.96 5.27 -5.85
N GLN A 235 25.86 4.24 -6.68
CA GLN A 235 26.17 4.28 -8.10
C GLN A 235 24.89 4.58 -8.87
N THR A 236 24.83 5.77 -9.47
CA THR A 236 23.68 6.24 -10.25
C THR A 236 23.61 5.51 -11.59
N SER A 237 22.38 5.26 -12.07
CA SER A 237 22.18 4.82 -13.45
C SER A 237 22.45 5.94 -14.46
N SER A 238 22.67 5.58 -15.72
CA SER A 238 22.87 6.51 -16.84
C SER A 238 21.61 7.30 -17.22
N THR A 239 20.44 6.94 -16.69
CA THR A 239 19.13 7.57 -16.96
C THR A 239 19.02 9.00 -16.45
N GLY A 240 19.89 9.43 -15.53
CA GLY A 240 19.80 10.75 -14.87
C GLY A 240 18.71 10.85 -13.79
N MET A 241 17.95 9.78 -13.53
CA MET A 241 16.83 9.81 -12.60
C MET A 241 17.23 10.15 -11.16
N TYR A 242 18.37 9.62 -10.69
CA TYR A 242 18.89 9.96 -9.36
C TYR A 242 19.15 11.47 -9.19
N ASN A 243 19.78 12.09 -10.21
CA ASN A 243 20.10 13.52 -10.17
C ASN A 243 18.82 14.36 -10.21
N PHE A 244 17.83 13.93 -10.99
CA PHE A 244 16.53 14.59 -11.09
C PHE A 244 15.76 14.55 -9.76
N ILE A 245 15.65 13.38 -9.12
CA ILE A 245 15.04 13.26 -7.78
C ILE A 245 15.80 14.10 -6.76
N SER A 246 17.14 14.03 -6.76
CA SER A 246 17.95 14.76 -5.78
C SER A 246 17.78 16.28 -5.91
N ALA A 247 17.56 16.80 -7.11
CA ALA A 247 17.34 18.23 -7.32
C ALA A 247 15.90 18.64 -6.97
N LEU A 248 14.91 17.76 -7.17
CA LEU A 248 13.53 17.96 -6.71
C LEU A 248 13.40 17.93 -5.17
N ASP A 249 14.14 17.05 -4.50
CA ASP A 249 14.18 16.96 -3.04
C ASP A 249 14.68 18.27 -2.40
N LYS A 250 15.79 18.82 -2.91
CA LYS A 250 16.31 20.13 -2.49
C LYS A 250 15.32 21.27 -2.71
N GLU A 251 14.48 21.18 -3.74
CA GLU A 251 13.44 22.18 -4.00
C GLU A 251 12.30 22.07 -2.99
N SER A 252 11.90 20.85 -2.63
CA SER A 252 10.82 20.59 -1.67
C SER A 252 11.09 21.25 -0.32
N ASP A 253 12.35 21.40 0.08
CA ASP A 253 12.74 22.07 1.32
C ASP A 253 12.50 23.60 1.29
N ASN A 254 12.41 24.20 0.10
CA ASN A 254 12.35 25.66 -0.09
C ASN A 254 10.93 26.24 -0.24
N ASN A 255 9.86 25.43 -0.14
CA ASN A 255 8.45 25.88 -0.21
C ASN A 255 8.11 26.81 -1.39
N ILE A 256 8.74 26.57 -2.55
CA ILE A 256 8.45 27.35 -3.76
C ILE A 256 7.18 26.78 -4.40
N ASN A 257 6.29 27.65 -4.88
CA ASN A 257 5.19 27.24 -5.76
C ASN A 257 5.80 26.72 -7.07
N SER A 258 6.13 25.43 -7.10
CA SER A 258 6.86 24.81 -8.20
C SER A 258 5.91 24.40 -9.31
N ALA A 259 6.41 24.41 -10.56
CA ALA A 259 5.69 23.85 -11.69
C ALA A 259 5.72 22.31 -11.67
N LEU A 260 4.88 21.67 -12.48
CA LEU A 260 4.87 20.22 -12.72
C LEU A 260 6.26 19.73 -13.14
N ALA A 261 6.72 18.63 -12.53
CA ALA A 261 7.89 17.87 -12.97
C ALA A 261 7.43 16.56 -13.61
N LEU A 262 7.90 16.28 -14.82
CA LEU A 262 7.40 15.19 -15.64
C LEU A 262 8.55 14.25 -16.05
N ILE A 263 8.37 12.96 -15.81
CA ILE A 263 9.26 11.91 -16.30
C ILE A 263 8.54 11.10 -17.37
N LEU A 264 9.14 11.01 -18.54
CA LEU A 264 8.68 10.16 -19.63
C LEU A 264 9.49 8.85 -19.63
N LEU A 265 8.82 7.72 -19.42
CA LEU A 265 9.35 6.38 -19.68
C LEU A 265 8.97 5.99 -21.11
N ASP A 266 9.91 6.12 -22.04
CA ASP A 266 9.67 5.78 -23.44
C ASP A 266 9.79 4.27 -23.67
N GLU A 267 8.78 3.70 -24.32
CA GLU A 267 8.64 2.26 -24.58
C GLU A 267 8.75 1.43 -23.29
N ALA A 268 7.98 1.85 -22.28
CA ALA A 268 8.07 1.34 -20.91
C ALA A 268 7.84 -0.17 -20.78
N ASN A 269 7.17 -0.79 -21.75
CA ASN A 269 6.92 -2.23 -21.77
C ASN A 269 7.92 -3.04 -22.61
N LEU A 270 9.07 -2.48 -22.99
CA LEU A 270 10.21 -3.26 -23.49
C LEU A 270 10.87 -4.15 -22.43
N SER A 271 10.64 -3.82 -21.15
CA SER A 271 11.03 -4.63 -20.00
C SER A 271 9.89 -4.62 -18.98
N PRO A 272 9.80 -5.58 -18.05
CA PRO A 272 8.75 -5.59 -17.05
C PRO A 272 8.84 -4.37 -16.13
N ILE A 273 7.95 -3.39 -16.34
CA ILE A 273 7.93 -2.13 -15.58
C ILE A 273 7.90 -2.32 -14.07
N GLU A 274 7.23 -3.38 -13.61
CA GLU A 274 7.14 -3.70 -12.19
C GLU A 274 8.48 -3.99 -11.51
N HIS A 275 9.50 -4.40 -12.25
CA HIS A 275 10.81 -4.70 -11.70
C HIS A 275 11.65 -3.43 -11.53
N TYR A 276 11.82 -2.65 -12.60
CA TYR A 276 12.66 -1.46 -12.56
C TYR A 276 11.99 -0.25 -11.87
N TRP A 277 10.66 -0.18 -11.88
CA TRP A 277 9.88 0.86 -11.22
C TRP A 277 9.41 0.46 -9.81
N SER A 278 9.88 -0.68 -9.28
CA SER A 278 9.47 -1.25 -7.99
C SER A 278 9.51 -0.27 -6.81
N SER A 279 10.52 0.62 -6.76
CA SER A 279 10.68 1.63 -5.69
C SER A 279 9.52 2.61 -5.59
N PHE A 280 8.79 2.83 -6.69
CA PHE A 280 7.69 3.78 -6.78
C PHE A 280 6.32 3.13 -6.58
N MET A 281 6.23 1.80 -6.54
CA MET A 281 4.98 1.07 -6.35
C MET A 281 4.28 1.44 -5.04
N GLY A 282 5.02 1.44 -3.92
CA GLY A 282 4.46 1.81 -2.62
C GLY A 282 4.09 3.29 -2.54
N ILE A 283 4.78 4.13 -3.29
CA ILE A 283 4.57 5.58 -3.34
C ILE A 283 3.30 5.94 -4.12
N SER A 284 2.96 5.15 -5.12
CA SER A 284 1.75 5.36 -5.91
C SER A 284 0.47 5.11 -5.11
N ASP A 285 0.56 4.36 -4.01
CA ASP A 285 -0.61 3.92 -3.24
C ASP A 285 -1.20 5.04 -2.35
N ASP A 286 -0.42 6.06 -1.99
CA ASP A 286 -0.88 7.14 -1.11
C ASP A 286 -0.34 8.49 -1.57
N ILE A 287 -1.18 9.29 -2.25
CA ILE A 287 -0.77 10.56 -2.90
C ILE A 287 -0.50 11.67 -1.86
N ARG A 288 -1.04 11.53 -0.64
CA ARG A 288 -1.16 12.65 0.33
C ARG A 288 -0.19 12.59 1.50
N THR A 289 0.58 11.51 1.65
CA THR A 289 1.65 11.44 2.67
C THR A 289 2.97 11.91 2.08
N LYS A 290 3.89 12.43 2.93
CA LYS A 290 5.25 12.76 2.49
C LYS A 290 5.95 11.49 2.01
N LYS A 291 5.93 11.29 0.70
CA LYS A 291 6.53 10.16 0.00
C LYS A 291 8.03 10.24 0.13
N SER A 292 8.67 9.18 0.60
CA SER A 292 10.13 9.12 0.66
C SER A 292 10.66 7.83 0.07
N ILE A 293 11.81 7.91 -0.60
CA ILE A 293 12.53 6.79 -1.16
C ILE A 293 13.90 6.73 -0.51
N ARG A 294 14.24 5.54 -0.01
CA ARG A 294 15.60 5.27 0.46
C ARG A 294 16.47 4.80 -0.70
N LEU A 295 17.50 5.58 -1.03
CA LEU A 295 18.48 5.27 -2.06
C LEU A 295 19.86 5.14 -1.40
N GLY A 296 20.20 3.92 -0.99
CA GLY A 296 21.37 3.65 -0.15
C GLY A 296 21.17 4.18 1.27
N GLU A 297 22.07 5.07 1.71
CA GLU A 297 21.99 5.71 3.04
C GLU A 297 21.11 6.95 3.05
N ASN A 298 20.84 7.55 1.89
CA ASN A 298 20.08 8.80 1.79
C ASN A 298 18.58 8.53 1.65
N LEU A 299 17.79 9.35 2.34
CA LEU A 299 16.35 9.40 2.21
C LEU A 299 15.99 10.62 1.34
N PHE A 300 15.32 10.40 0.23
CA PHE A 300 14.86 11.45 -0.68
C PHE A 300 13.36 11.62 -0.56
N THR A 301 12.89 12.85 -0.44
CA THR A 301 11.46 13.20 -0.47
C THR A 301 11.02 13.35 -1.92
N ILE A 302 9.95 12.64 -2.29
CA ILE A 302 9.35 12.77 -3.61
C ILE A 302 8.26 13.84 -3.53
N PRO A 303 8.41 14.98 -4.24
CA PRO A 303 7.44 16.04 -4.16
C PRO A 303 6.15 15.67 -4.90
N GLU A 304 5.05 16.27 -4.47
CA GLU A 304 3.72 16.00 -5.05
C GLU A 304 3.62 16.46 -6.50
N ASN A 305 4.46 17.40 -6.96
CA ASN A 305 4.46 17.88 -8.34
C ASN A 305 5.17 16.94 -9.33
N LEU A 306 5.66 15.78 -8.90
CA LEU A 306 6.27 14.79 -9.79
C LEU A 306 5.22 13.84 -10.39
N ARG A 307 5.26 13.66 -11.72
CA ARG A 307 4.41 12.72 -12.47
C ARG A 307 5.22 11.88 -13.44
N PHE A 308 4.74 10.66 -13.67
CA PHE A 308 5.28 9.74 -14.66
C PHE A 308 4.28 9.53 -15.80
N ILE A 309 4.76 9.63 -17.04
CA ILE A 309 4.05 9.16 -18.22
C ILE A 309 4.87 8.04 -18.84
N ALA A 310 4.21 6.92 -19.14
CA ALA A 310 4.83 5.76 -19.76
C ALA A 310 4.19 5.50 -21.12
N THR A 311 4.97 5.50 -22.19
CA THR A 311 4.46 5.11 -23.52
C THR A 311 4.59 3.60 -23.65
N ILE A 312 3.51 2.95 -24.10
CA ILE A 312 3.49 1.51 -24.33
C ILE A 312 3.02 1.22 -25.76
N ASN A 313 3.68 0.24 -26.36
CA ASN A 313 3.22 -0.36 -27.62
C ASN A 313 2.51 -1.66 -27.26
N TYR A 314 1.45 -2.02 -27.98
CA TYR A 314 0.73 -3.28 -27.72
C TYR A 314 0.95 -4.32 -28.83
N ASP A 315 2.14 -4.30 -29.42
CA ASP A 315 2.58 -5.31 -30.39
C ASP A 315 3.17 -6.55 -29.68
N ASN A 316 3.16 -7.69 -30.38
CA ASN A 316 3.64 -8.99 -29.88
C ASN A 316 5.12 -9.01 -29.44
N THR A 317 5.88 -7.94 -29.64
CA THR A 317 7.31 -7.88 -29.29
C THR A 317 7.59 -7.23 -27.93
N THR A 318 6.54 -6.92 -27.16
CA THR A 318 6.61 -6.24 -25.87
C THR A 318 6.12 -7.09 -24.70
N GLU A 319 6.51 -6.72 -23.48
CA GLU A 319 6.09 -7.38 -22.25
C GLU A 319 4.68 -6.94 -21.84
N PHE A 320 3.92 -7.87 -21.27
CA PHE A 320 2.59 -7.58 -20.76
C PHE A 320 2.63 -6.75 -19.48
N LEU A 321 1.68 -5.81 -19.35
CA LEU A 321 1.45 -5.12 -18.09
C LEU A 321 0.73 -6.04 -17.09
N SER A 322 1.25 -6.12 -15.87
CA SER A 322 0.61 -6.89 -14.81
C SER A 322 -0.63 -6.18 -14.27
N HIS A 323 -1.59 -6.95 -13.75
CA HIS A 323 -2.75 -6.39 -13.06
C HIS A 323 -2.36 -5.46 -11.90
N ARG A 324 -1.21 -5.67 -11.26
CA ARG A 324 -0.71 -4.82 -10.16
C ARG A 324 -0.37 -3.41 -10.64
N ILE A 325 0.16 -3.28 -11.85
CA ILE A 325 0.47 -2.00 -12.49
C ILE A 325 -0.81 -1.35 -13.01
N LEU A 326 -1.64 -2.13 -13.72
CA LEU A 326 -2.89 -1.65 -14.30
C LEU A 326 -3.88 -1.17 -13.24
N ASP A 327 -3.83 -1.71 -12.01
CA ASP A 327 -4.64 -1.24 -10.89
C ASP A 327 -4.22 0.14 -10.35
N ARG A 328 -2.96 0.55 -10.57
CA ARG A 328 -2.37 1.79 -10.04
C ARG A 328 -2.38 2.96 -11.00
N ALA A 329 -2.51 2.70 -12.30
CA ALA A 329 -2.40 3.72 -13.33
C ALA A 329 -3.57 3.61 -14.34
N PRO A 330 -4.06 4.74 -14.85
CA PRO A 330 -4.93 4.78 -16.02
C PRO A 330 -4.14 4.52 -17.31
N VAL A 331 -4.82 3.98 -18.32
CA VAL A 331 -4.28 3.74 -19.66
C VAL A 331 -5.10 4.53 -20.66
N ILE A 332 -4.50 5.55 -21.28
CA ILE A 332 -5.13 6.34 -22.34
C ILE A 332 -4.76 5.71 -23.67
N LEU A 333 -5.77 5.28 -24.43
CA LEU A 333 -5.61 4.83 -25.81
C LEU A 333 -5.48 6.05 -26.72
N LEU A 334 -4.44 6.05 -27.57
CA LEU A 334 -4.24 7.05 -28.59
C LEU A 334 -4.49 6.43 -29.97
N ASP A 335 -5.55 6.89 -30.62
CA ASP A 335 -5.87 6.50 -31.99
C ASP A 335 -4.87 7.16 -32.94
N GLY A 336 -4.26 6.37 -33.85
CA GLY A 336 -3.21 6.83 -34.76
C GLY A 336 -3.63 7.92 -35.78
N ASN A 337 -4.89 8.33 -35.79
CA ASN A 337 -5.50 9.15 -36.84
C ASN A 337 -5.44 10.68 -36.61
N GLN A 338 -4.61 11.19 -35.69
CA GLN A 338 -4.61 12.62 -35.34
C GLN A 338 -3.35 13.41 -35.73
N ILE A 339 -2.60 12.95 -36.73
CA ILE A 339 -1.58 13.77 -37.38
C ILE A 339 -2.16 14.26 -38.70
N ILE A 340 -3.04 15.26 -38.63
CA ILE A 340 -3.34 16.08 -39.80
C ILE A 340 -2.27 17.16 -39.80
N PRO A 341 -1.34 17.19 -40.79
CA PRO A 341 -0.46 18.33 -40.97
C PRO A 341 -1.36 19.53 -41.20
N SER A 342 -1.51 20.40 -40.21
CA SER A 342 -2.24 21.64 -40.40
C SER A 342 -1.47 22.45 -41.43
N MET A 343 -2.14 22.77 -42.55
CA MET A 343 -1.68 23.84 -43.43
C MET A 343 -1.56 25.08 -42.55
N ILE A 344 -0.34 25.62 -42.46
CA ILE A 344 -0.04 26.83 -41.72
C ILE A 344 -0.78 27.97 -42.42
N ASN A 345 -2.00 28.26 -41.97
CA ASN A 345 -2.65 29.51 -42.32
C ASN A 345 -2.18 30.55 -41.31
N ASP A 346 -1.43 31.53 -41.80
CA ASP A 346 -0.83 32.67 -41.10
C ASP A 346 -1.84 33.64 -40.43
N GLU A 347 -3.07 33.22 -40.13
CA GLU A 347 -4.16 34.11 -39.68
C GLU A 347 -4.59 33.95 -38.21
N PHE A 348 -3.80 33.32 -37.33
CA PHE A 348 -4.11 33.28 -35.90
C PHE A 348 -3.38 34.40 -35.11
N GLN A 349 -3.56 35.64 -35.57
CA GLN A 349 -3.37 36.85 -34.77
C GLN A 349 -4.73 37.34 -34.27
N SER A 350 -5.27 36.70 -33.23
CA SER A 350 -6.35 37.32 -32.45
C SER A 350 -6.19 36.96 -30.98
N LEU A 351 -5.71 37.98 -30.25
CA LEU A 351 -5.47 38.04 -28.82
C LEU A 351 -6.73 37.66 -28.00
N GLU A 352 -6.65 36.56 -27.26
CA GLU A 352 -7.33 36.44 -25.97
C GLU A 352 -6.29 36.08 -24.90
N LYS A 353 -6.40 36.71 -23.73
CA LYS A 353 -5.43 36.76 -22.62
C LYS A 353 -4.52 35.53 -22.56
N ILE A 354 -3.29 35.68 -23.04
CA ILE A 354 -2.24 34.67 -22.92
C ILE A 354 -1.95 34.53 -21.42
N ILE A 355 -2.59 33.55 -20.75
CA ILE A 355 -2.15 33.11 -19.43
C ILE A 355 -0.64 32.81 -19.56
N PRO A 356 0.24 33.18 -18.63
CA PRO A 356 1.65 32.82 -18.69
C PRO A 356 1.87 31.36 -18.24
N MET A 357 2.81 30.63 -18.87
CA MET A 357 3.20 29.26 -18.49
C MET A 357 4.70 29.26 -18.15
N PRO A 358 5.15 28.40 -17.22
CA PRO A 358 4.39 27.33 -16.55
C PRO A 358 3.47 27.84 -15.42
N ILE A 359 2.34 27.16 -15.21
CA ILE A 359 1.45 27.41 -14.07
C ILE A 359 1.96 26.63 -12.86
N SER A 360 1.76 27.17 -11.66
CA SER A 360 2.12 26.48 -10.42
C SER A 360 1.34 25.17 -10.26
N TYR A 361 1.98 24.13 -9.74
CA TYR A 361 1.35 22.83 -9.53
C TYR A 361 0.11 22.93 -8.62
N ASN A 362 0.17 23.75 -7.56
CA ASN A 362 -0.96 23.97 -6.65
C ASN A 362 -2.19 24.55 -7.36
N SER A 363 -1.98 25.48 -8.30
CA SER A 363 -3.06 26.02 -9.12
C SER A 363 -3.65 24.95 -10.05
N MET A 364 -2.81 24.13 -10.68
CA MET A 364 -3.28 23.02 -11.53
C MET A 364 -4.03 21.96 -10.72
N GLU A 365 -3.61 21.67 -9.49
CA GLU A 365 -4.27 20.71 -8.60
C GLU A 365 -5.67 21.18 -8.20
N GLN A 366 -5.87 22.49 -7.99
CA GLN A 366 -7.19 23.04 -7.68
C GLN A 366 -8.20 22.82 -8.84
N TYR A 367 -7.76 23.01 -10.08
CA TYR A 367 -8.62 22.90 -11.25
C TYR A 367 -8.79 21.45 -11.73
N PHE A 368 -7.71 20.69 -11.82
CA PHE A 368 -7.68 19.38 -12.48
C PHE A 368 -7.32 18.22 -11.53
N GLY A 369 -6.89 18.51 -10.31
CA GLY A 369 -6.43 17.53 -9.32
C GLY A 369 -7.53 16.85 -8.53
N THR A 370 -7.12 16.15 -7.47
CA THR A 370 -8.01 15.35 -6.61
C THR A 370 -8.54 16.15 -5.41
N VAL A 371 -9.72 15.78 -4.90
CA VAL A 371 -10.36 16.42 -3.75
C VAL A 371 -10.29 15.52 -2.52
N ASP A 372 -10.17 16.11 -1.32
CA ASP A 372 -9.97 15.36 -0.07
C ASP A 372 -11.09 14.36 0.23
N GLN A 373 -12.33 14.82 0.10
CA GLN A 373 -13.52 13.99 0.20
C GLN A 373 -13.79 13.33 -1.14
N ILE A 374 -14.07 12.02 -1.12
CA ILE A 374 -14.44 11.28 -2.33
C ILE A 374 -15.77 11.87 -2.83
N PRO A 375 -15.79 12.48 -4.02
CA PRO A 375 -17.01 13.08 -4.54
C PRO A 375 -17.99 11.99 -4.98
N ASP A 376 -19.29 12.24 -4.81
CA ASP A 376 -20.31 11.33 -5.29
C ASP A 376 -20.49 11.46 -6.82
N LEU A 377 -20.75 10.32 -7.48
CA LEU A 377 -21.23 10.32 -8.85
C LEU A 377 -22.68 10.83 -8.88
N THR A 378 -23.12 11.32 -10.04
CA THR A 378 -24.55 11.62 -10.20
C THR A 378 -25.38 10.34 -10.15
N ASP A 379 -26.66 10.44 -9.78
CA ASP A 379 -27.57 9.28 -9.71
C ASP A 379 -27.57 8.43 -11.00
N LYS A 380 -27.45 9.10 -12.16
CA LYS A 380 -27.35 8.42 -13.47
C LYS A 380 -26.04 7.65 -13.58
N GLU A 381 -24.90 8.30 -13.39
CA GLU A 381 -23.58 7.65 -13.51
C GLU A 381 -23.39 6.54 -12.47
N GLN A 382 -23.87 6.74 -11.24
CA GLN A 382 -23.80 5.74 -10.18
C GLN A 382 -24.55 4.45 -10.57
N ARG A 383 -25.77 4.57 -11.11
CA ARG A 383 -26.54 3.42 -11.59
C ARG A 383 -25.82 2.68 -12.72
N ILE A 384 -25.23 3.41 -13.66
CA ILE A 384 -24.48 2.84 -14.78
C ILE A 384 -23.24 2.10 -14.25
N PHE A 385 -22.50 2.75 -13.36
CA PHE A 385 -21.32 2.19 -12.74
C PHE A 385 -21.62 0.92 -11.93
N ASP A 386 -22.71 0.90 -11.15
CA ASP A 386 -23.13 -0.28 -10.38
C ASP A 386 -23.56 -1.44 -11.30
N GLN A 387 -24.20 -1.14 -12.44
CA GLN A 387 -24.53 -2.16 -13.46
C GLN A 387 -23.28 -2.74 -14.14
N ILE A 388 -22.31 -1.91 -14.48
CA ILE A 388 -21.02 -2.34 -15.04
C ILE A 388 -20.27 -3.21 -14.02
N LYS A 389 -20.17 -2.74 -12.77
CA LYS A 389 -19.50 -3.45 -11.69
C LYS A 389 -20.14 -4.81 -11.42
N SER A 390 -21.47 -4.87 -11.31
CA SER A 390 -22.18 -6.14 -11.09
C SER A 390 -21.99 -7.12 -12.25
N THR A 391 -21.94 -6.63 -13.50
CA THR A 391 -21.66 -7.47 -14.68
C THR A 391 -20.23 -8.02 -14.69
N LEU A 392 -19.26 -7.21 -14.28
CA LEU A 392 -17.84 -7.61 -14.24
C LEU A 392 -17.49 -8.50 -13.04
N GLU A 393 -18.18 -8.34 -11.91
CA GLU A 393 -17.95 -9.11 -10.69
C GLU A 393 -18.82 -10.37 -10.58
N ASP A 394 -19.79 -10.55 -11.48
CA ASP A 394 -20.67 -11.72 -11.53
C ASP A 394 -19.83 -13.01 -11.51
N LYS A 395 -20.07 -13.88 -10.52
CA LYS A 395 -19.32 -15.13 -10.33
C LYS A 395 -19.98 -16.33 -11.00
N THR A 396 -21.06 -16.12 -11.75
CA THR A 396 -21.77 -17.19 -12.45
C THR A 396 -20.85 -17.86 -13.47
N PHE A 397 -20.85 -19.19 -13.49
CA PHE A 397 -19.97 -20.01 -14.32
C PHE A 397 -20.06 -19.70 -15.83
N GLU A 398 -21.26 -19.31 -16.29
CA GLU A 398 -21.55 -18.93 -17.67
C GLU A 398 -20.74 -17.72 -18.16
N TYR A 399 -20.25 -16.89 -17.24
CA TYR A 399 -19.46 -15.68 -17.52
C TYR A 399 -17.95 -15.86 -17.28
N GLY A 400 -17.50 -17.08 -16.96
CA GLY A 400 -16.07 -17.39 -16.78
C GLY A 400 -15.43 -16.64 -15.60
N LYS A 401 -14.13 -16.36 -15.70
CA LYS A 401 -13.36 -15.67 -14.65
C LYS A 401 -13.90 -14.24 -14.44
N SER A 402 -14.23 -13.91 -13.20
CA SER A 402 -14.67 -12.55 -12.85
C SER A 402 -13.51 -11.56 -12.78
N ILE A 403 -13.84 -10.30 -13.05
CA ILE A 403 -12.91 -9.17 -12.96
C ILE A 403 -13.34 -8.35 -11.75
N GLN A 404 -12.49 -8.32 -10.73
CA GLN A 404 -12.74 -7.53 -9.54
C GLN A 404 -12.22 -6.12 -9.73
N ILE A 405 -13.08 -5.13 -9.57
CA ILE A 405 -12.70 -3.72 -9.62
C ILE A 405 -12.21 -3.34 -8.22
N SER A 406 -10.95 -2.91 -8.11
CA SER A 406 -10.40 -2.48 -6.83
C SER A 406 -11.05 -1.18 -6.35
N ASN A 407 -11.11 -0.97 -5.03
CA ASN A 407 -11.58 0.29 -4.45
C ASN A 407 -10.75 1.50 -4.96
N ARG A 408 -9.48 1.30 -5.33
CA ARG A 408 -8.62 2.35 -5.87
C ARG A 408 -9.16 2.89 -7.19
N LYS A 409 -9.59 1.98 -8.08
CA LYS A 409 -10.21 2.33 -9.36
C LYS A 409 -11.56 3.02 -9.15
N VAL A 410 -12.35 2.55 -8.20
CA VAL A 410 -13.61 3.24 -7.84
C VAL A 410 -13.33 4.68 -7.44
N ILE A 411 -12.40 4.90 -6.50
CA ILE A 411 -12.03 6.26 -6.05
C ILE A 411 -11.52 7.11 -7.23
N ALA A 412 -10.68 6.55 -8.09
CA ALA A 412 -10.16 7.26 -9.26
C ALA A 412 -11.27 7.67 -10.25
N ILE A 413 -12.27 6.82 -10.48
CA ILE A 413 -13.42 7.14 -11.35
C ILE A 413 -14.23 8.30 -10.76
N HIS A 414 -14.52 8.26 -9.46
CA HIS A 414 -15.25 9.34 -8.78
C HIS A 414 -14.50 10.68 -8.89
N GLN A 415 -13.19 10.68 -8.61
CA GLN A 415 -12.34 11.88 -8.69
C GLN A 415 -12.25 12.44 -10.12
N TYR A 416 -12.11 11.55 -11.11
CA TYR A 416 -12.05 11.92 -12.51
C TYR A 416 -13.38 12.54 -12.98
N CYS A 417 -14.50 11.84 -12.76
CA CYS A 417 -15.82 12.31 -13.21
C CYS A 417 -16.20 13.65 -12.58
N ASN A 418 -15.86 13.90 -11.32
CA ASN A 418 -16.14 15.16 -10.65
C ASN A 418 -15.50 16.38 -11.34
N LYS A 419 -14.24 16.25 -11.80
CA LYS A 419 -13.52 17.35 -12.47
C LYS A 419 -13.76 17.39 -13.98
N ALA A 420 -13.87 16.22 -14.62
CA ALA A 420 -14.06 16.12 -16.07
C ALA A 420 -15.46 16.55 -16.50
N ARG A 421 -16.51 16.19 -15.76
CA ARG A 421 -17.92 16.49 -16.11
C ARG A 421 -18.20 17.97 -16.40
N PRO A 422 -17.87 18.95 -15.51
CA PRO A 422 -18.14 20.35 -15.79
C PRO A 422 -17.36 20.89 -16.99
N LEU A 423 -16.14 20.40 -17.21
CA LEU A 423 -15.28 20.84 -18.32
C LEU A 423 -15.76 20.27 -19.66
N MET A 424 -16.09 18.97 -19.70
CA MET A 424 -16.51 18.28 -20.91
C MET A 424 -17.91 18.71 -21.39
N ARG A 425 -18.83 18.98 -20.46
CA ARG A 425 -20.18 19.52 -20.79
C ARG A 425 -20.14 20.82 -21.58
N THR A 426 -19.09 21.61 -21.43
CA THR A 426 -18.96 22.89 -22.16
C THR A 426 -18.68 22.66 -23.66
N TYR A 427 -18.15 21.50 -24.04
CA TYR A 427 -17.79 21.17 -25.41
C TYR A 427 -18.71 20.12 -26.05
N SER A 428 -19.60 19.50 -25.27
CA SER A 428 -20.54 18.48 -25.72
C SER A 428 -21.84 18.60 -24.92
N ASP A 429 -22.87 19.15 -25.55
CA ASP A 429 -24.21 19.30 -24.96
C ASP A 429 -25.00 17.98 -24.96
N ASP A 430 -24.65 17.04 -25.84
CA ASP A 430 -25.47 15.87 -26.12
C ASP A 430 -25.21 14.67 -25.18
N ASN A 431 -24.08 14.63 -24.48
CA ASN A 431 -23.67 13.44 -23.71
C ASN A 431 -23.24 13.75 -22.27
N ASP A 432 -24.20 13.71 -21.35
CA ASP A 432 -24.01 13.85 -19.91
C ASP A 432 -23.08 12.79 -19.30
N VAL A 433 -22.92 11.64 -19.98
CA VAL A 433 -22.18 10.46 -19.49
C VAL A 433 -20.77 10.37 -20.09
N LEU A 434 -20.35 11.36 -20.88
CA LEU A 434 -19.06 11.33 -21.58
C LEU A 434 -17.85 11.22 -20.62
N ALA A 435 -17.91 11.90 -19.48
CA ALA A 435 -16.86 11.80 -18.47
C ALA A 435 -16.75 10.37 -17.91
N LEU A 436 -17.88 9.70 -17.68
CA LEU A 436 -17.89 8.31 -17.22
C LEU A 436 -17.39 7.35 -18.32
N ASP A 437 -17.69 7.62 -19.59
CA ASP A 437 -17.18 6.85 -20.73
C ASP A 437 -15.64 6.82 -20.76
N TYR A 438 -15.00 7.99 -20.70
CA TYR A 438 -13.54 8.08 -20.62
C TYR A 438 -12.97 7.42 -19.35
N ALA A 439 -13.66 7.55 -18.21
CA ALA A 439 -13.25 6.91 -16.98
C ALA A 439 -13.24 5.38 -17.12
N ILE A 440 -14.30 4.79 -17.69
CA ILE A 440 -14.41 3.35 -17.92
C ILE A 440 -13.33 2.88 -18.90
N LEU A 441 -13.19 3.60 -20.03
CA LEU A 441 -12.20 3.31 -21.07
C LEU A 441 -10.78 3.22 -20.51
N GLN A 442 -10.38 4.14 -19.62
CA GLN A 442 -9.00 4.22 -19.17
C GLN A 442 -8.71 3.51 -17.83
N LEU A 443 -9.73 3.27 -17.00
CA LEU A 443 -9.57 2.68 -15.65
C LEU A 443 -10.04 1.24 -15.56
N ILE A 444 -11.07 0.84 -16.31
CA ILE A 444 -11.70 -0.49 -16.22
C ILE A 444 -11.31 -1.38 -17.40
N LEU A 445 -11.52 -0.92 -18.64
CA LEU A 445 -11.28 -1.76 -19.82
C LEU A 445 -9.86 -2.33 -19.90
N PRO A 446 -8.78 -1.63 -19.48
CA PRO A 446 -7.42 -2.19 -19.47
C PRO A 446 -7.25 -3.39 -18.54
N GLN A 447 -8.18 -3.63 -17.61
CA GLN A 447 -8.15 -4.81 -16.73
C GLN A 447 -8.77 -6.06 -17.38
N ILE A 448 -9.40 -5.90 -18.55
CA ILE A 448 -10.04 -7.00 -19.28
C ILE A 448 -8.96 -7.91 -19.83
N ARG A 449 -8.83 -9.07 -19.19
CA ARG A 449 -8.00 -10.17 -19.66
C ARG A 449 -8.61 -11.51 -19.27
N GLY A 450 -8.93 -12.33 -20.27
CA GLY A 450 -9.57 -13.61 -20.03
C GLY A 450 -9.72 -14.42 -21.30
N ASN A 451 -9.88 -15.73 -21.12
CA ASN A 451 -9.93 -16.66 -22.25
C ASN A 451 -11.20 -17.51 -22.16
N GLY A 452 -11.68 -17.94 -23.34
CA GLY A 452 -12.77 -18.89 -23.49
C GLY A 452 -14.13 -18.27 -23.78
N LYS A 453 -15.06 -19.12 -24.24
CA LYS A 453 -16.41 -18.72 -24.69
C LYS A 453 -17.25 -18.10 -23.57
N ASN A 454 -17.12 -18.61 -22.34
CA ASN A 454 -17.85 -18.07 -21.19
C ASN A 454 -17.42 -16.63 -20.89
N PHE A 455 -16.14 -16.30 -21.06
CA PHE A 455 -15.65 -14.94 -20.90
C PHE A 455 -16.19 -14.02 -22.00
N SER A 456 -16.30 -14.51 -23.24
CA SER A 456 -16.97 -13.80 -24.35
C SER A 456 -18.40 -13.38 -23.99
N ASN A 457 -19.18 -14.28 -23.39
CA ASN A 457 -20.55 -13.98 -22.95
C ASN A 457 -20.60 -12.83 -21.94
N ARG A 458 -19.60 -12.71 -21.07
CA ARG A 458 -19.48 -11.57 -20.13
C ARG A 458 -19.24 -10.28 -20.88
N LEU A 459 -18.34 -10.28 -21.87
CA LEU A 459 -18.03 -9.10 -22.67
C LEU A 459 -19.23 -8.68 -23.53
N LEU A 460 -20.00 -9.62 -24.08
CA LEU A 460 -21.24 -9.33 -24.79
C LEU A 460 -22.28 -8.68 -23.87
N LYS A 461 -22.49 -9.23 -22.68
CA LYS A 461 -23.38 -8.63 -21.68
C LYS A 461 -22.91 -7.23 -21.25
N LEU A 462 -21.61 -7.04 -21.09
CA LEU A 462 -21.03 -5.73 -20.82
C LEU A 462 -21.30 -4.76 -21.98
N LYS A 463 -21.10 -5.20 -23.22
CA LYS A 463 -21.39 -4.42 -24.42
C LYS A 463 -22.85 -3.97 -24.47
N ASP A 464 -23.79 -4.85 -24.14
CA ASP A 464 -25.22 -4.51 -24.11
C ASP A 464 -25.52 -3.43 -23.07
N VAL A 465 -24.91 -3.53 -21.87
CA VAL A 465 -25.01 -2.50 -20.83
C VAL A 465 -24.43 -1.17 -21.32
N LEU A 466 -23.23 -1.18 -21.92
CA LEU A 466 -22.59 0.05 -22.41
C LEU A 466 -23.39 0.71 -23.54
N ASN A 467 -23.94 -0.08 -24.46
CA ASN A 467 -24.82 0.40 -25.53
C ASN A 467 -26.12 1.01 -25.01
N SER A 468 -26.71 0.41 -23.96
CA SER A 468 -27.96 0.92 -23.38
C SER A 468 -27.84 2.31 -22.75
N HIS A 469 -26.60 2.73 -22.44
CA HIS A 469 -26.28 4.02 -21.80
C HIS A 469 -25.43 4.93 -22.68
N GLU A 470 -25.35 4.66 -23.99
CA GLU A 470 -24.70 5.52 -25.00
C GLU A 470 -23.20 5.80 -24.74
N LEU A 471 -22.49 4.83 -24.14
CA LEU A 471 -21.04 4.90 -23.87
C LEU A 471 -20.22 4.54 -25.12
N ASN A 472 -20.32 5.39 -26.15
CA ASN A 472 -19.85 5.10 -27.50
C ASN A 472 -18.35 4.72 -27.58
N LYS A 473 -17.47 5.41 -26.83
CA LYS A 473 -16.02 5.14 -26.89
C LYS A 473 -15.65 3.81 -26.23
N SER A 474 -16.25 3.51 -25.08
CA SER A 474 -16.06 2.23 -24.42
C SER A 474 -16.61 1.07 -25.25
N VAL A 475 -17.72 1.27 -25.96
CA VAL A 475 -18.30 0.27 -26.87
C VAL A 475 -17.35 -0.01 -28.05
N GLU A 476 -16.87 1.01 -28.74
CA GLU A 476 -15.94 0.86 -29.88
C GLU A 476 -14.68 0.08 -29.50
N CYS A 477 -14.11 0.39 -28.33
CA CYS A 477 -12.97 -0.34 -27.80
C CYS A 477 -13.33 -1.80 -27.47
N LEU A 478 -14.46 -2.04 -26.80
CA LEU A 478 -14.90 -3.39 -26.43
C LEU A 478 -15.22 -4.26 -27.65
N GLU A 479 -15.79 -3.67 -28.71
CA GLU A 479 -16.01 -4.36 -29.98
C GLU A 479 -14.70 -4.83 -30.60
N THR A 480 -13.68 -3.97 -30.59
CA THR A 480 -12.35 -4.34 -31.07
C THR A 480 -11.76 -5.51 -30.27
N ILE A 481 -11.87 -5.47 -28.94
CA ILE A 481 -11.42 -6.57 -28.05
C ILE A 481 -12.15 -7.88 -28.38
N ILE A 482 -13.47 -7.84 -28.59
CA ILE A 482 -14.27 -9.03 -28.90
C ILE A 482 -13.91 -9.59 -30.28
N ASN A 483 -13.78 -8.73 -31.29
CA ASN A 483 -13.47 -9.13 -32.66
C ASN A 483 -12.08 -9.76 -32.77
N ASN A 484 -11.07 -9.12 -32.17
CA ASN A 484 -9.71 -9.63 -32.15
C ASN A 484 -9.60 -10.89 -31.31
N GLY A 485 -10.25 -10.94 -30.14
CA GLY A 485 -10.23 -12.14 -29.30
C GLY A 485 -10.93 -13.35 -29.95
N ASN A 486 -11.96 -13.13 -30.76
CA ASN A 486 -12.57 -14.19 -31.57
C ASN A 486 -11.62 -14.72 -32.65
N ALA A 487 -10.79 -13.86 -33.25
CA ALA A 487 -9.75 -14.27 -34.18
C ALA A 487 -8.61 -15.03 -33.48
N ASP A 488 -8.23 -14.60 -32.27
CA ASP A 488 -7.15 -15.18 -31.45
C ASP A 488 -7.63 -16.30 -30.51
N LEU A 489 -8.37 -17.27 -31.06
CA LEU A 489 -8.77 -18.51 -30.36
C LEU A 489 -9.58 -18.29 -29.07
N ASN A 490 -10.37 -17.21 -28.97
CA ASN A 490 -11.11 -16.77 -27.78
C ASN A 490 -10.20 -16.28 -26.64
N THR A 491 -9.11 -15.60 -26.97
CA THR A 491 -8.23 -14.92 -26.01
C THR A 491 -8.55 -13.44 -26.05
N TYR A 492 -9.18 -12.90 -25.01
CA TYR A 492 -9.61 -11.51 -24.96
C TYR A 492 -8.65 -10.71 -24.08
N ASP A 493 -8.00 -9.72 -24.67
CA ASP A 493 -7.08 -8.80 -23.99
C ASP A 493 -7.30 -7.38 -24.53
N PHE A 494 -7.28 -6.40 -23.64
CA PHE A 494 -7.35 -4.98 -24.01
C PHE A 494 -6.21 -4.55 -24.93
N PHE A 495 -5.05 -5.20 -24.83
CA PHE A 495 -3.87 -4.88 -25.63
C PHE A 495 -3.78 -5.70 -26.93
N CYS A 496 -4.72 -6.59 -27.24
CA CYS A 496 -4.72 -7.31 -28.52
C CYS A 496 -5.45 -6.48 -29.58
N TRP A 497 -4.68 -5.71 -30.37
CA TRP A 497 -5.17 -4.83 -31.45
C TRP A 497 -4.74 -5.27 -32.84
#